data_AF-A0A967EWC7-F1
#
_entry.id   AF-A0A967EWC7-F1
#
_cell.length_a   1.000
_cell.length_b   1.000
_cell.length_c   1.000
_cell.angle_alpha   90.00
_cell.angle_beta   90.00
_cell.angle_gamma   90.00
#
_symmetry.space_group_name_H-M   'P 1'
#
loop_
_entity.id
_entity.type
_entity.pdbx_description
1 polymer ?
#
loop_
_entity_poly.entity_id
_entity_poly.type
_entity_poly.pdbx_seq_one_letter_code
_entity_poly.pdbx_strand_id
1 'polypeptide(L)'
;MTQYKNQGPWYQRISESGLPDLLPEVLSQLDSKDAADPAEQDHVDRQRRIAETIGWVIENTDPMLIAGTTITQLANHVRQGREHLSQWVTSGVSEQLVTHAATQFDAALAVLGAIPITTEMAESSAEITSLRRSVGQHRAQVDREIEDLRTASTTAQEQFTAQAQKATTRVADLESEITRLEEELKQIVALARDQGNQQQNAFASAQTERQEAFSRMLEEKREEATAEVEAVRKESVQQLSETKTTVTNELAEVEAVKSRIETILGIVGEEALVGTYSKNADKDQREADRWRWLALAAVVAVVAIGIWMVIAAVRPGTEWDLFAAKALLALPVAGAAAYAAKQSSEHRYAQREAEHIALQLAALKPYLNDLEQATDRDRLLGEIAHRLFGQPRRYPGENATPEFGDGPGTLNQVMALLQQLAKIKA
;
A
#
# COMPACT_ATOMS: atom_id res chain seq x y z
N MET A 1 -20.00 -88.80 -15.50
CA MET A 1 -20.90 -89.96 -15.31
C MET A 1 -20.73 -91.07 -16.36
N THR A 2 -19.50 -91.46 -16.74
CA THR A 2 -19.26 -92.43 -17.84
C THR A 2 -18.75 -93.80 -17.37
N GLN A 3 -18.68 -94.05 -16.05
CA GLN A 3 -18.00 -95.25 -15.50
C GLN A 3 -18.91 -96.46 -15.22
N TYR A 4 -20.23 -96.36 -15.40
CA TYR A 4 -21.18 -97.37 -14.90
C TYR A 4 -21.52 -98.51 -15.89
N LYS A 5 -21.15 -98.40 -17.17
CA LYS A 5 -21.66 -99.30 -18.23
C LYS A 5 -21.17 -100.76 -18.17
N ASN A 6 -20.14 -101.08 -17.39
CA ASN A 6 -19.56 -102.44 -17.29
C ASN A 6 -19.46 -102.98 -15.85
N GLN A 7 -20.20 -102.40 -14.89
CA GLN A 7 -20.15 -102.83 -13.50
C GLN A 7 -21.44 -103.56 -13.08
N GLY A 8 -21.37 -104.39 -12.05
CA GLY A 8 -22.42 -105.35 -11.65
C GLY A 8 -23.82 -104.76 -11.45
N PRO A 9 -24.83 -105.59 -11.15
CA PRO A 9 -26.26 -105.24 -11.22
C PRO A 9 -26.70 -104.06 -10.33
N TRP A 10 -25.87 -103.64 -9.37
CA TRP A 10 -26.12 -102.51 -8.49
C TRP A 10 -25.68 -101.16 -9.10
N TYR A 11 -24.60 -101.16 -9.90
CA TYR A 11 -24.12 -99.99 -10.64
C TYR A 11 -25.01 -99.67 -11.84
N GLN A 12 -25.53 -100.71 -12.52
CA GLN A 12 -26.47 -100.55 -13.64
C GLN A 12 -27.76 -99.81 -13.22
N ARG A 13 -28.25 -100.03 -11.99
CA ARG A 13 -29.47 -99.37 -11.49
C ARG A 13 -29.36 -97.85 -11.43
N ILE A 14 -28.19 -97.33 -11.09
CA ILE A 14 -27.95 -95.87 -11.08
C ILE A 14 -28.02 -95.33 -12.52
N SER A 15 -27.34 -96.00 -13.46
CA SER A 15 -27.39 -95.59 -14.88
C SER A 15 -28.78 -95.74 -15.50
N GLU A 16 -29.53 -96.77 -15.14
CA GLU A 16 -30.88 -97.04 -15.66
C GLU A 16 -31.96 -96.17 -15.00
N SER A 17 -31.68 -95.55 -13.85
CA SER A 17 -32.62 -94.65 -13.17
C SER A 17 -32.94 -93.37 -13.97
N GLY A 18 -32.05 -92.98 -14.90
CA GLY A 18 -32.13 -91.72 -15.64
C GLY A 18 -31.70 -90.48 -14.84
N LEU A 19 -31.39 -90.60 -13.54
CA LEU A 19 -30.87 -89.50 -12.72
C LEU A 19 -29.61 -88.83 -13.30
N PRO A 20 -28.64 -89.57 -13.89
CA PRO A 20 -27.45 -88.97 -14.49
C PRO A 20 -27.76 -87.94 -15.59
N ASP A 21 -28.85 -88.13 -16.33
CA ASP A 21 -29.25 -87.23 -17.41
C ASP A 21 -30.23 -86.16 -16.90
N LEU A 22 -31.14 -86.52 -15.98
CA LEU A 22 -32.15 -85.62 -15.43
C LEU A 22 -31.56 -84.48 -14.60
N LEU A 23 -30.51 -84.73 -13.82
CA LEU A 23 -29.94 -83.70 -12.92
C LEU A 23 -29.27 -82.54 -13.68
N PRO A 24 -28.42 -82.80 -14.70
CA PRO A 24 -27.92 -81.73 -15.57
C PRO A 24 -29.03 -80.96 -16.30
N GLU A 25 -30.09 -81.65 -16.76
CA GLU A 25 -31.25 -81.00 -17.38
C GLU A 25 -31.93 -80.01 -16.43
N VAL A 26 -32.14 -80.41 -15.17
CA VAL A 26 -32.71 -79.54 -14.12
C VAL A 26 -31.84 -78.30 -13.90
N LEU A 27 -30.53 -78.48 -13.73
CA LEU A 27 -29.61 -77.35 -13.51
C LEU A 27 -29.61 -76.39 -14.69
N SER A 28 -29.57 -76.92 -15.91
CA SER A 28 -29.64 -76.11 -17.13
C SER A 28 -30.94 -75.31 -17.24
N GLN A 29 -32.07 -75.86 -16.78
CA GLN A 29 -33.34 -75.14 -16.78
C GLN A 29 -33.34 -73.98 -15.76
N LEU A 30 -32.77 -74.21 -14.57
CA LEU A 30 -32.64 -73.19 -13.54
C LEU A 30 -31.67 -72.06 -13.92
N ASP A 31 -30.71 -72.31 -14.80
CA ASP A 31 -29.80 -71.30 -15.37
C ASP A 31 -30.38 -70.55 -16.57
N SER A 32 -31.41 -71.09 -17.21
CA SER A 32 -31.91 -70.57 -18.49
C SER A 32 -32.84 -69.35 -18.38
N LYS A 33 -33.31 -69.03 -17.18
CA LYS A 33 -34.29 -67.97 -16.93
C LYS A 33 -33.99 -67.23 -15.63
N ASP A 34 -33.97 -65.90 -15.71
CA ASP A 34 -33.86 -65.04 -14.54
C ASP A 34 -35.18 -65.03 -13.74
N ALA A 35 -35.08 -65.05 -12.41
CA ALA A 35 -36.24 -64.92 -11.53
C ALA A 35 -36.86 -63.51 -11.63
N ALA A 36 -38.18 -63.42 -11.50
CA ALA A 36 -38.90 -62.15 -11.60
C ALA A 36 -38.73 -61.27 -10.37
N ASP A 37 -38.50 -61.87 -9.20
CA ASP A 37 -38.35 -61.18 -7.93
C ASP A 37 -37.42 -61.95 -6.96
N PRO A 38 -37.00 -61.32 -5.84
CA PRO A 38 -36.13 -61.98 -4.86
C PRO A 38 -36.71 -63.24 -4.21
N ALA A 39 -38.04 -63.35 -4.08
CA ALA A 39 -38.67 -64.54 -3.49
C ALA A 39 -38.65 -65.72 -4.47
N GLU A 40 -38.91 -65.47 -5.75
CA GLU A 40 -38.77 -66.47 -6.80
C GLU A 40 -37.32 -66.94 -6.96
N GLN A 41 -36.34 -66.03 -6.84
CA GLN A 41 -34.91 -66.36 -6.85
C GLN A 41 -34.52 -67.33 -5.72
N ASP A 42 -35.09 -67.17 -4.52
CA ASP A 42 -34.87 -68.08 -3.40
C ASP A 42 -35.33 -69.52 -3.72
N HIS A 43 -36.42 -69.67 -4.47
CA HIS A 43 -36.89 -70.98 -4.93
C HIS A 43 -35.96 -71.58 -6.01
N VAL A 44 -35.46 -70.78 -6.95
CA VAL A 44 -34.45 -71.21 -7.93
C VAL A 44 -33.21 -71.74 -7.22
N ASP A 45 -32.68 -70.97 -6.27
CA ASP A 45 -31.47 -71.31 -5.52
C ASP A 45 -31.65 -72.56 -4.67
N ARG A 46 -32.83 -72.73 -4.06
CA ARG A 46 -33.16 -73.92 -3.25
C ARG A 46 -33.23 -75.19 -4.10
N GLN A 47 -33.95 -75.15 -5.22
CA GLN A 47 -34.13 -76.32 -6.08
C GLN A 47 -32.81 -76.74 -6.73
N ARG A 48 -32.00 -75.76 -7.16
CA ARG A 48 -30.63 -75.99 -7.62
C ARG A 48 -29.83 -76.78 -6.59
N ARG A 49 -29.86 -76.32 -5.34
CA ARG A 49 -29.12 -76.96 -4.25
C ARG A 49 -29.60 -78.38 -3.98
N ILE A 50 -30.90 -78.64 -4.04
CA ILE A 50 -31.44 -79.99 -3.89
C ILE A 50 -30.93 -80.89 -5.02
N ALA A 51 -30.99 -80.45 -6.28
CA ALA A 51 -30.51 -81.21 -7.43
C ALA A 51 -28.99 -81.50 -7.36
N GLU A 52 -28.17 -80.50 -7.00
CA GLU A 52 -26.72 -80.67 -6.78
C GLU A 52 -26.43 -81.66 -5.65
N THR A 53 -27.17 -81.56 -4.54
CA THR A 53 -27.00 -82.47 -3.39
C THR A 53 -27.37 -83.89 -3.76
N ILE A 54 -28.44 -84.09 -4.53
CA ILE A 54 -28.85 -85.41 -5.04
C ILE A 54 -27.73 -86.00 -5.91
N GLY A 55 -27.21 -85.23 -6.87
CA GLY A 55 -26.13 -85.67 -7.75
C GLY A 55 -24.88 -86.06 -6.97
N TRP A 56 -24.49 -85.19 -6.03
CA TRP A 56 -23.33 -85.43 -5.20
C TRP A 56 -23.47 -86.65 -4.29
N VAL A 57 -24.63 -86.86 -3.65
CA VAL A 57 -24.86 -88.05 -2.81
C VAL A 57 -24.79 -89.33 -3.64
N ILE A 58 -25.37 -89.33 -4.86
CA ILE A 58 -25.33 -90.50 -5.75
C ILE A 58 -23.92 -90.83 -6.20
N GLU A 59 -23.10 -89.82 -6.49
CA GLU A 59 -21.72 -90.00 -6.95
C GLU A 59 -20.77 -90.48 -5.84
N ASN A 60 -21.06 -90.11 -4.59
CA ASN A 60 -20.16 -90.34 -3.45
C ASN A 60 -20.62 -91.46 -2.49
N THR A 61 -21.74 -92.12 -2.76
CA THR A 61 -22.23 -93.26 -1.98
C THR A 61 -21.93 -94.57 -2.70
N ASP A 62 -21.51 -95.62 -1.96
CA ASP A 62 -21.36 -96.97 -2.52
C ASP A 62 -22.70 -97.47 -3.10
N PRO A 63 -22.79 -97.78 -4.41
CA PRO A 63 -24.01 -98.25 -5.05
C PRO A 63 -24.62 -99.51 -4.42
N MET A 64 -23.83 -100.33 -3.72
CA MET A 64 -24.32 -101.51 -2.99
C MET A 64 -25.16 -101.13 -1.76
N LEU A 65 -25.01 -99.92 -1.24
CA LEU A 65 -25.72 -99.41 -0.06
C LEU A 65 -26.99 -98.65 -0.43
N ILE A 66 -27.27 -98.46 -1.73
CA ILE A 66 -28.45 -97.75 -2.21
C ILE A 66 -29.56 -98.76 -2.52
N ALA A 67 -30.68 -98.65 -1.79
CA ALA A 67 -31.85 -99.47 -2.07
C ALA A 67 -32.44 -99.12 -3.45
N GLY A 68 -32.77 -100.15 -4.25
CA GLY A 68 -33.31 -99.98 -5.60
C GLY A 68 -34.63 -99.18 -5.65
N THR A 69 -35.49 -99.36 -4.65
CA THR A 69 -36.73 -98.59 -4.51
C THR A 69 -36.47 -97.10 -4.28
N THR A 70 -35.47 -96.77 -3.47
CA THR A 70 -35.08 -95.39 -3.15
C THR A 70 -34.61 -94.66 -4.40
N ILE A 71 -33.75 -95.28 -5.21
CA ILE A 71 -33.24 -94.62 -6.42
C ILE A 71 -34.33 -94.43 -7.49
N THR A 72 -35.26 -95.39 -7.63
CA THR A 72 -36.41 -95.25 -8.53
C THR A 72 -37.35 -94.14 -8.08
N GLN A 73 -37.66 -94.05 -6.78
CA GLN A 73 -38.50 -92.98 -6.23
C GLN A 73 -37.85 -91.61 -6.41
N LEU A 74 -36.56 -91.51 -6.12
CA LEU A 74 -35.77 -90.30 -6.28
C LEU A 74 -35.79 -89.82 -7.75
N ALA A 75 -35.54 -90.73 -8.69
CA ALA A 75 -35.60 -90.43 -10.12
C ALA A 75 -36.98 -89.93 -10.56
N ASN A 76 -38.06 -90.52 -10.04
CA ASN A 76 -39.42 -90.10 -10.37
C ASN A 76 -39.72 -88.68 -9.89
N HIS A 77 -39.33 -88.32 -8.67
CA HIS A 77 -39.52 -86.96 -8.15
C HIS A 77 -38.70 -85.93 -8.92
N VAL A 78 -37.44 -86.22 -9.22
CA VAL A 78 -36.60 -85.33 -10.04
C VAL A 78 -37.19 -85.13 -11.44
N ARG A 79 -37.71 -86.22 -12.06
CA ARG A 79 -38.36 -86.13 -13.37
C ARG A 79 -39.59 -85.23 -13.36
N GLN A 80 -40.46 -85.38 -12.37
CA GLN A 80 -41.65 -84.54 -12.22
C GLN A 80 -41.28 -83.08 -11.92
N GLY A 81 -40.27 -82.85 -11.07
CA GLY A 81 -39.73 -81.50 -10.83
C GLY A 81 -39.23 -80.83 -12.11
N ARG A 82 -38.49 -81.58 -12.94
CA ARG A 82 -38.01 -81.11 -14.26
C ARG A 82 -39.14 -80.77 -15.22
N GLU A 83 -40.25 -81.51 -15.20
CA GLU A 83 -41.43 -81.21 -16.01
C GLU A 83 -42.04 -79.86 -15.62
N HIS A 84 -42.18 -79.59 -14.31
CA HIS A 84 -42.66 -78.30 -13.81
C HIS A 84 -41.69 -77.15 -14.08
N LEU A 85 -40.38 -77.38 -13.96
CA LEU A 85 -39.37 -76.39 -14.32
C LEU A 85 -39.39 -76.06 -15.81
N SER A 86 -39.56 -77.07 -16.68
CA SER A 86 -39.75 -76.84 -18.11
C SER A 86 -40.97 -75.95 -18.39
N GLN A 87 -42.08 -76.17 -17.67
CA GLN A 87 -43.27 -75.33 -17.76
C GLN A 87 -43.03 -73.92 -17.24
N TRP A 88 -42.31 -73.74 -16.13
CA TRP A 88 -41.92 -72.42 -15.62
C TRP A 88 -41.08 -71.63 -16.63
N VAL A 89 -40.06 -72.27 -17.22
CA VAL A 89 -39.20 -71.66 -18.23
C VAL A 89 -40.02 -71.22 -19.45
N THR A 90 -40.91 -72.07 -19.94
CA THR A 90 -41.67 -71.84 -21.19
C THR A 90 -42.90 -70.94 -21.02
N SER A 91 -43.64 -71.05 -19.91
CA SER A 91 -44.88 -70.30 -19.67
C SER A 91 -44.68 -69.02 -18.86
N GLY A 92 -43.60 -68.93 -18.07
CA GLY A 92 -43.36 -67.81 -17.14
C GLY A 92 -44.27 -67.79 -15.91
N VAL A 93 -45.05 -68.84 -15.65
CA VAL A 93 -45.93 -68.92 -14.48
C VAL A 93 -45.12 -69.32 -13.24
N SER A 94 -44.98 -68.38 -12.29
CA SER A 94 -44.17 -68.57 -11.07
C SER A 94 -44.63 -69.75 -10.20
N GLU A 95 -45.95 -70.05 -10.17
CA GLU A 95 -46.52 -71.17 -9.40
C GLU A 95 -45.92 -72.54 -9.78
N GLN A 96 -45.51 -72.71 -11.05
CA GLN A 96 -44.85 -73.94 -11.51
C GLN A 96 -43.52 -74.17 -10.78
N LEU A 97 -42.77 -73.11 -10.51
CA LEU A 97 -41.52 -73.16 -9.75
C LEU A 97 -41.80 -73.21 -8.24
N VAL A 98 -42.54 -72.23 -7.73
CA VAL A 98 -42.71 -71.95 -6.29
C VAL A 98 -43.49 -73.05 -5.57
N THR A 99 -44.50 -73.64 -6.23
CA THR A 99 -45.39 -74.63 -5.61
C THR A 99 -45.12 -76.03 -6.14
N HIS A 100 -45.24 -76.24 -7.45
CA HIS A 100 -45.28 -77.59 -8.02
C HIS A 100 -43.90 -78.25 -8.10
N ALA A 101 -42.92 -77.56 -8.68
CA ALA A 101 -41.54 -78.03 -8.68
C ALA A 101 -41.01 -78.18 -7.24
N ALA A 102 -41.26 -77.18 -6.39
CA ALA A 102 -40.84 -77.22 -4.98
C ALA A 102 -41.36 -78.47 -4.25
N THR A 103 -42.64 -78.82 -4.44
CA THR A 103 -43.24 -80.04 -3.84
C THR A 103 -42.51 -81.31 -4.28
N GLN A 104 -42.12 -81.41 -5.55
CA GLN A 104 -41.40 -82.57 -6.07
C GLN A 104 -39.96 -82.65 -5.55
N PHE A 105 -39.26 -81.52 -5.50
CA PHE A 105 -37.91 -81.47 -4.93
C PHE A 105 -37.91 -81.74 -3.42
N ASP A 106 -38.97 -81.35 -2.70
CA ASP A 106 -39.13 -81.71 -1.28
C ASP A 106 -39.35 -83.21 -1.08
N ALA A 107 -40.18 -83.82 -1.92
CA ALA A 107 -40.36 -85.26 -1.91
C ALA A 107 -39.06 -86.00 -2.28
N ALA A 108 -38.28 -85.49 -3.24
CA ALA A 108 -36.96 -86.01 -3.57
C ALA A 108 -35.99 -85.93 -2.38
N LEU A 109 -35.98 -84.80 -1.66
CA LEU A 109 -35.13 -84.61 -0.48
C LEU A 109 -35.50 -85.56 0.66
N ALA A 110 -36.79 -85.82 0.88
CA ALA A 110 -37.25 -86.78 1.88
C ALA A 110 -36.79 -88.21 1.56
N VAL A 111 -36.81 -88.61 0.29
CA VAL A 111 -36.29 -89.91 -0.17
C VAL A 111 -34.77 -89.98 -0.04
N LEU A 112 -34.06 -88.87 -0.31
CA LEU A 112 -32.60 -88.78 -0.22
C LEU A 112 -32.10 -89.09 1.21
N GLY A 113 -32.86 -88.71 2.24
CA GLY A 113 -32.51 -88.98 3.64
C GLY A 113 -32.44 -90.47 4.02
N ALA A 114 -32.95 -91.37 3.17
CA ALA A 114 -32.84 -92.82 3.35
C ALA A 114 -31.52 -93.40 2.82
N ILE A 115 -30.67 -92.61 2.15
CA ILE A 115 -29.37 -93.03 1.65
C ILE A 115 -28.30 -92.79 2.73
N PRO A 116 -27.53 -93.82 3.14
CA PRO A 116 -26.51 -93.66 4.18
C PRO A 116 -25.35 -92.77 3.69
N ILE A 117 -25.16 -91.61 4.34
CA ILE A 117 -24.07 -90.67 4.08
C ILE A 117 -22.86 -91.04 4.96
N THR A 118 -21.65 -91.12 4.39
CA THR A 118 -20.40 -91.43 5.11
C THR A 118 -19.83 -90.18 5.81
N THR A 119 -18.98 -90.34 6.84
CA THR A 119 -18.50 -89.22 7.68
C THR A 119 -17.69 -88.15 6.93
N GLU A 120 -16.95 -88.54 5.89
CA GLU A 120 -16.14 -87.64 5.04
C GLU A 120 -17.01 -86.61 4.28
N MET A 121 -18.27 -86.97 4.01
CA MET A 121 -19.27 -86.11 3.35
C MET A 121 -19.80 -84.98 4.26
N ALA A 122 -19.76 -85.15 5.59
CA ALA A 122 -20.25 -84.15 6.54
C ALA A 122 -19.29 -82.95 6.68
N GLU A 123 -17.99 -83.19 6.61
CA GLU A 123 -16.96 -82.16 6.73
C GLU A 123 -16.94 -81.22 5.50
N SER A 124 -17.01 -81.77 4.28
CA SER A 124 -17.12 -80.96 3.05
C SER A 124 -18.36 -80.06 3.02
N SER A 125 -19.49 -80.53 3.57
CA SER A 125 -20.73 -79.75 3.65
C SER A 125 -20.63 -78.57 4.62
N ALA A 126 -19.88 -78.73 5.71
CA ALA A 126 -19.61 -77.67 6.68
C ALA A 126 -18.72 -76.56 6.07
N GLU A 127 -17.68 -76.94 5.31
CA GLU A 127 -16.81 -76.01 4.60
C GLU A 127 -17.58 -75.21 3.54
N ILE A 128 -18.38 -75.87 2.69
CA ILE A 128 -19.24 -75.22 1.69
C ILE A 128 -20.21 -74.23 2.35
N THR A 129 -20.77 -74.58 3.50
CA THR A 129 -21.69 -73.70 4.25
C THR A 129 -20.95 -72.49 4.83
N SER A 130 -19.73 -72.67 5.34
CA SER A 130 -18.91 -71.57 5.84
C SER A 130 -18.47 -70.62 4.73
N LEU A 131 -18.09 -71.14 3.56
CA LEU A 131 -17.74 -70.37 2.38
C LEU A 131 -18.95 -69.57 1.88
N ARG A 132 -20.13 -70.20 1.79
CA ARG A 132 -21.36 -69.50 1.39
C ARG A 132 -21.72 -68.36 2.35
N ARG A 133 -21.55 -68.57 3.66
CA ARG A 133 -21.75 -67.50 4.65
C ARG A 133 -20.77 -66.34 4.44
N SER A 134 -19.50 -66.65 4.21
CA SER A 134 -18.47 -65.64 3.93
C SER A 134 -18.77 -64.85 2.65
N VAL A 135 -19.12 -65.54 1.56
CA VAL A 135 -19.51 -64.91 0.28
C VAL A 135 -20.75 -64.05 0.44
N GLY A 136 -21.76 -64.52 1.19
CA GLY A 136 -22.96 -63.72 1.49
C GLY A 136 -22.65 -62.46 2.29
N GLN A 137 -21.75 -62.55 3.27
CA GLN A 137 -21.29 -61.40 4.05
C GLN A 137 -20.52 -60.39 3.19
N HIS A 138 -19.62 -60.85 2.32
CA HIS A 138 -18.91 -59.98 1.38
C HIS A 138 -19.83 -59.34 0.35
N ARG A 139 -20.81 -60.06 -0.18
CA ARG A 139 -21.83 -59.48 -1.07
C ARG A 139 -22.59 -58.35 -0.37
N ALA A 140 -23.09 -58.62 0.85
CA ALA A 140 -23.80 -57.61 1.64
C ALA A 140 -22.90 -56.43 2.08
N GLN A 141 -21.58 -56.61 2.14
CA GLN A 141 -20.63 -55.53 2.37
C GLN A 141 -20.45 -54.68 1.10
N VAL A 142 -20.22 -55.33 -0.05
CA VAL A 142 -20.07 -54.65 -1.34
C VAL A 142 -21.34 -53.86 -1.69
N ASP A 143 -22.53 -54.42 -1.45
CA ASP A 143 -23.79 -53.70 -1.69
C ASP A 143 -23.91 -52.43 -0.83
N ARG A 144 -23.45 -52.48 0.43
CA ARG A 144 -23.39 -51.30 1.31
C ARG A 144 -22.38 -50.28 0.84
N GLU A 145 -21.17 -50.70 0.47
CA GLU A 145 -20.14 -49.80 -0.04
C GLU A 145 -20.59 -49.11 -1.35
N ILE A 146 -21.30 -49.83 -2.22
CA ILE A 146 -21.88 -49.25 -3.45
C ILE A 146 -22.92 -48.18 -3.10
N GLU A 147 -23.79 -48.43 -2.13
CA GLU A 147 -24.82 -47.47 -1.74
C GLU A 147 -24.24 -46.22 -1.05
N ASP A 148 -23.23 -46.42 -0.20
CA ASP A 148 -22.49 -45.33 0.43
C ASP A 148 -21.76 -44.49 -0.64
N LEU A 149 -21.13 -45.13 -1.63
CA LEU A 149 -20.49 -44.46 -2.77
C LEU A 149 -21.49 -43.67 -3.62
N ARG A 150 -22.68 -44.22 -3.88
CA ARG A 150 -23.75 -43.51 -4.60
C ARG A 150 -24.18 -42.27 -3.84
N THR A 151 -24.44 -42.42 -2.54
CA THR A 151 -24.85 -41.30 -1.68
C THR A 151 -23.79 -40.21 -1.61
N ALA A 152 -22.51 -40.60 -1.44
CA ALA A 152 -21.38 -39.69 -1.44
C ALA A 152 -21.22 -38.98 -2.79
N SER A 153 -21.39 -39.70 -3.91
CA SER A 153 -21.35 -39.15 -5.26
C SER A 153 -22.45 -38.12 -5.50
N THR A 154 -23.70 -38.43 -5.13
CA THR A 154 -24.82 -37.49 -5.24
C THR A 154 -24.60 -36.25 -4.39
N THR A 155 -24.15 -36.42 -3.14
CA THR A 155 -23.84 -35.29 -2.24
C THR A 155 -22.72 -34.42 -2.81
N ALA A 156 -21.65 -35.02 -3.33
CA ALA A 156 -20.55 -34.29 -3.96
C ALA A 156 -21.03 -33.53 -5.21
N GLN A 157 -21.88 -34.14 -6.03
CA GLN A 157 -22.48 -33.51 -7.21
C GLN A 157 -23.30 -32.28 -6.83
N GLU A 158 -24.16 -32.38 -5.82
CA GLU A 158 -24.97 -31.26 -5.31
C GLU A 158 -24.08 -30.13 -4.79
N GLN A 159 -23.01 -30.45 -4.04
CA GLN A 159 -22.05 -29.46 -3.56
C GLN A 159 -21.30 -28.76 -4.70
N PHE A 160 -20.84 -29.51 -5.71
CA PHE A 160 -20.18 -28.94 -6.87
C PHE A 160 -21.11 -28.02 -7.66
N THR A 161 -22.36 -28.42 -7.88
CA THR A 161 -23.36 -27.58 -8.56
C THR A 161 -23.65 -26.31 -7.75
N ALA A 162 -23.80 -26.42 -6.43
CA ALA A 162 -24.02 -25.26 -5.57
C ALA A 162 -22.83 -24.29 -5.57
N GLN A 163 -21.59 -24.79 -5.57
CA GLN A 163 -20.39 -23.96 -5.66
C GLN A 163 -20.23 -23.32 -7.04
N ALA A 164 -20.50 -24.06 -8.11
CA ALA A 164 -20.49 -23.51 -9.46
C ALA A 164 -21.47 -22.35 -9.60
N GLN A 165 -22.69 -22.50 -9.06
CA GLN A 165 -23.69 -21.45 -9.10
C GLN A 165 -23.31 -20.22 -8.27
N LYS A 166 -22.73 -20.41 -7.06
CA LYS A 166 -22.17 -19.31 -6.27
C LYS A 166 -21.07 -18.57 -7.02
N ALA A 167 -20.17 -19.29 -7.69
CA ALA A 167 -19.11 -18.70 -8.49
C ALA A 167 -19.67 -17.89 -9.66
N THR A 168 -20.67 -18.41 -10.38
CA THR A 168 -21.35 -17.69 -11.47
C THR A 168 -22.01 -16.41 -10.97
N THR A 169 -22.74 -16.44 -9.85
CA THR A 169 -23.34 -15.23 -9.26
C THR A 169 -22.26 -14.22 -8.88
N ARG A 170 -21.17 -14.66 -8.26
CA ARG A 170 -20.09 -13.76 -7.86
C ARG A 170 -19.39 -13.09 -9.05
N VAL A 171 -19.23 -13.81 -10.16
CA VAL A 171 -18.70 -13.24 -11.41
C VAL A 171 -19.64 -12.18 -11.96
N ALA A 172 -20.95 -12.45 -12.03
CA ALA A 172 -21.94 -11.48 -12.51
C ALA A 172 -21.98 -10.21 -11.62
N ASP A 173 -21.91 -10.38 -10.29
CA ASP A 173 -21.84 -9.26 -9.35
C ASP A 173 -20.58 -8.40 -9.60
N LEU A 174 -19.42 -9.04 -9.78
CA LEU A 174 -18.16 -8.35 -10.04
C LEU A 174 -18.17 -7.63 -11.40
N GLU A 175 -18.77 -8.21 -12.44
CA GLU A 175 -18.93 -7.56 -13.74
C GLU A 175 -19.81 -6.30 -13.63
N SER A 176 -20.88 -6.36 -12.83
CA SER A 176 -21.73 -5.19 -12.55
C SER A 176 -20.98 -4.10 -11.77
N GLU A 177 -20.20 -4.49 -10.76
CA GLU A 177 -19.37 -3.59 -9.96
C GLU A 177 -18.30 -2.90 -10.80
N ILE A 178 -17.61 -3.65 -11.68
CA ILE A 178 -16.63 -3.09 -12.63
C ILE A 178 -17.28 -2.06 -13.53
N THR A 179 -18.43 -2.39 -14.13
CA THR A 179 -19.16 -1.46 -15.01
C THR A 179 -19.54 -0.17 -14.27
N ARG A 180 -20.00 -0.30 -13.01
CA ARG A 180 -20.32 0.85 -12.16
C ARG A 180 -19.09 1.72 -11.88
N LEU A 181 -17.98 1.10 -11.48
CA LEU A 181 -16.73 1.80 -11.18
C LEU A 181 -16.12 2.48 -12.41
N GLU A 182 -16.24 1.88 -13.59
CA GLU A 182 -15.81 2.51 -14.85
C GLU A 182 -16.61 3.78 -15.15
N GLU A 183 -17.92 3.76 -14.89
CA GLU A 183 -18.78 4.94 -15.08
C GLU A 183 -18.49 6.04 -14.04
N GLU A 184 -18.32 5.66 -12.77
CA GLU A 184 -17.90 6.60 -11.72
C GLU A 184 -16.54 7.23 -12.04
N LEU A 185 -15.57 6.43 -12.53
CA LEU A 185 -14.26 6.94 -12.93
C LEU A 185 -14.36 7.94 -14.09
N LYS A 186 -15.18 7.66 -15.11
CA LYS A 186 -15.42 8.59 -16.22
C LYS A 186 -15.99 9.92 -15.71
N GLN A 187 -16.94 9.87 -14.78
CA GLN A 187 -17.53 11.06 -14.18
C GLN A 187 -16.52 11.88 -13.38
N ILE A 188 -15.68 11.22 -12.57
CA ILE A 188 -14.61 11.88 -11.81
C ILE A 188 -13.60 12.55 -12.76
N VAL A 189 -13.19 11.87 -13.83
CA VAL A 189 -12.27 12.43 -14.83
C VAL A 189 -12.89 13.64 -15.52
N ALA A 190 -14.18 13.58 -15.88
CA ALA A 190 -14.89 14.71 -16.47
C ALA A 190 -14.96 15.91 -15.51
N LEU A 191 -15.28 15.66 -14.23
CA LEU A 191 -15.33 16.69 -13.20
C LEU A 191 -13.96 17.33 -12.96
N ALA A 192 -12.90 16.53 -12.87
CA ALA A 192 -11.54 17.02 -12.69
C ALA A 192 -11.09 17.89 -13.89
N ARG A 193 -11.45 17.49 -15.11
CA ARG A 193 -11.17 18.26 -16.32
C ARG A 193 -11.92 19.58 -16.33
N ASP A 194 -13.20 19.58 -15.98
CA ASP A 194 -14.01 20.80 -15.91
C ASP A 194 -13.46 21.75 -14.84
N GLN A 195 -13.17 21.24 -13.64
CA GLN A 195 -12.60 22.02 -12.55
C GLN A 195 -11.22 22.59 -12.92
N GLY A 196 -10.38 21.81 -13.61
CA GLY A 196 -9.10 22.28 -14.13
C GLY A 196 -9.26 23.43 -15.12
N ASN A 197 -10.23 23.33 -16.04
CA ASN A 197 -10.54 24.42 -16.98
C ASN A 197 -11.07 25.67 -16.25
N GLN A 198 -11.96 25.49 -15.26
CA GLN A 198 -12.49 26.59 -14.47
C GLN A 198 -11.39 27.31 -13.70
N GLN A 199 -10.48 26.57 -13.05
CA GLN A 199 -9.35 27.16 -12.33
C GLN A 199 -8.39 27.90 -13.26
N GLN A 200 -8.08 27.31 -14.43
CA GLN A 200 -7.23 27.96 -15.43
C GLN A 200 -7.82 29.29 -15.92
N ASN A 201 -9.13 29.29 -16.22
CA ASN A 201 -9.84 30.48 -16.66
C ASN A 201 -9.90 31.54 -15.56
N ALA A 202 -10.26 31.14 -14.33
CA ALA A 202 -10.31 32.06 -13.18
C ALA A 202 -8.93 32.67 -12.88
N PHE A 203 -7.86 31.86 -12.96
CA PHE A 203 -6.49 32.34 -12.78
C PHE A 203 -6.10 33.33 -13.88
N ALA A 204 -6.39 33.02 -15.15
CA ALA A 204 -6.11 33.90 -16.28
C ALA A 204 -6.85 35.25 -16.13
N SER A 205 -8.14 35.22 -15.81
CA SER A 205 -8.94 36.42 -15.55
C SER A 205 -8.39 37.25 -14.40
N ALA A 206 -8.09 36.63 -13.25
CA ALA A 206 -7.50 37.32 -12.11
C ALA A 206 -6.11 37.90 -12.42
N GLN A 207 -5.33 37.23 -13.27
CA GLN A 207 -4.02 37.73 -13.68
C GLN A 207 -4.15 38.98 -14.56
N THR A 208 -5.10 38.98 -15.51
CA THR A 208 -5.42 40.15 -16.33
C THR A 208 -5.89 41.32 -15.46
N GLU A 209 -6.82 41.08 -14.54
CA GLU A 209 -7.33 42.11 -13.64
C GLU A 209 -6.24 42.72 -12.75
N ARG A 210 -5.36 41.89 -12.18
CA ARG A 210 -4.20 42.36 -11.40
C ARG A 210 -3.24 43.18 -12.25
N GLN A 211 -2.99 42.78 -13.50
CA GLN A 211 -2.10 43.52 -14.41
C GLN A 211 -2.69 44.89 -14.74
N GLU A 212 -3.99 44.97 -15.03
CA GLU A 212 -4.68 46.23 -15.29
C GLU A 212 -4.75 47.14 -14.06
N ALA A 213 -5.01 46.58 -12.88
CA ALA A 213 -5.01 47.33 -11.63
C ALA A 213 -3.62 47.89 -11.30
N PHE A 214 -2.56 47.09 -11.47
CA PHE A 214 -1.19 47.53 -11.25
C PHE A 214 -0.77 48.63 -12.24
N SER A 215 -1.11 48.48 -13.53
CA SER A 215 -0.85 49.53 -14.53
C SER A 215 -1.53 50.84 -14.17
N ARG A 216 -2.80 50.80 -13.75
CA ARG A 216 -3.54 52.00 -13.28
C ARG A 216 -2.88 52.64 -12.06
N MET A 217 -2.51 51.84 -11.06
CA MET A 217 -1.82 52.34 -9.87
C MET A 217 -0.48 52.99 -10.24
N LEU A 218 0.28 52.39 -11.16
CA LEU A 218 1.57 52.92 -11.59
C LEU A 218 1.41 54.28 -12.30
N GLU A 219 0.36 54.43 -13.11
CA GLU A 219 0.04 55.67 -13.81
C GLU A 219 -0.40 56.76 -12.82
N GLU A 220 -1.31 56.44 -11.90
CA GLU A 220 -1.73 57.34 -10.81
C GLU A 220 -0.54 57.80 -9.96
N LYS A 221 0.34 56.89 -9.54
CA LYS A 221 1.52 57.24 -8.74
C LYS A 221 2.55 58.06 -9.52
N ARG A 222 2.65 57.90 -10.84
CA ARG A 222 3.48 58.76 -11.69
C ARG A 222 2.92 60.17 -11.80
N GLU A 223 1.61 60.30 -11.94
CA GLU A 223 0.94 61.61 -11.96
C GLU A 223 1.10 62.32 -10.62
N GLU A 224 0.85 61.63 -9.50
CA GLU A 224 1.07 62.17 -8.15
C GLU A 224 2.52 62.64 -7.95
N ALA A 225 3.50 61.79 -8.28
CA ALA A 225 4.91 62.14 -8.13
C ALA A 225 5.31 63.33 -9.01
N THR A 226 4.79 63.42 -10.24
CA THR A 226 5.06 64.55 -11.13
C THR A 226 4.45 65.84 -10.57
N ALA A 227 3.22 65.78 -10.05
CA ALA A 227 2.57 66.93 -9.41
C ALA A 227 3.33 67.39 -8.15
N GLU A 228 3.80 66.45 -7.32
CA GLU A 228 4.59 66.75 -6.13
C GLU A 228 5.95 67.37 -6.48
N VAL A 229 6.65 66.83 -7.49
CA VAL A 229 7.91 67.41 -8.00
C VAL A 229 7.70 68.83 -8.52
N GLU A 230 6.64 69.11 -9.29
CA GLU A 230 6.34 70.46 -9.77
C GLU A 230 5.96 71.40 -8.62
N ALA A 231 5.23 70.92 -7.61
CA ALA A 231 4.90 71.71 -6.42
C ALA A 231 6.17 72.10 -5.63
N VAL A 232 7.06 71.13 -5.36
CA VAL A 232 8.35 71.37 -4.69
C VAL A 232 9.23 72.29 -5.53
N ARG A 233 9.26 72.13 -6.85
CA ARG A 233 10.00 73.01 -7.76
C ARG A 233 9.48 74.44 -7.68
N LYS A 234 8.17 74.64 -7.73
CA LYS A 234 7.53 75.97 -7.63
C LYS A 234 7.83 76.62 -6.28
N GLU A 235 7.70 75.87 -5.18
CA GLU A 235 8.04 76.35 -3.84
C GLU A 235 9.52 76.69 -3.72
N SER A 236 10.41 75.85 -4.23
CA SER A 236 11.87 76.09 -4.22
C SER A 236 12.24 77.33 -5.03
N VAL A 237 11.63 77.53 -6.21
CA VAL A 237 11.84 78.73 -7.03
C VAL A 237 11.32 79.99 -6.31
N GLN A 238 10.17 79.88 -5.65
CA GLN A 238 9.63 80.99 -4.85
C GLN A 238 10.55 81.32 -3.68
N GLN A 239 10.94 80.34 -2.87
CA GLN A 239 11.88 80.52 -1.75
C GLN A 239 13.23 81.06 -2.24
N LEU A 240 13.76 80.59 -3.37
CA LEU A 240 14.99 81.12 -3.96
C LEU A 240 14.81 82.56 -4.42
N SER A 241 13.65 82.93 -4.96
CA SER A 241 13.36 84.30 -5.35
C SER A 241 13.24 85.23 -4.13
N GLU A 242 12.54 84.79 -3.08
CA GLU A 242 12.40 85.52 -1.82
C GLU A 242 13.76 85.66 -1.13
N THR A 243 14.53 84.57 -1.05
CA THR A 243 15.91 84.57 -0.54
C THR A 243 16.79 85.48 -1.39
N LYS A 244 16.67 85.47 -2.73
CA LYS A 244 17.42 86.37 -3.60
C LYS A 244 17.07 87.82 -3.31
N THR A 245 15.79 88.15 -3.13
CA THR A 245 15.36 89.51 -2.76
C THR A 245 15.91 89.90 -1.40
N THR A 246 15.80 89.03 -0.39
CA THR A 246 16.36 89.24 0.95
C THR A 246 17.87 89.42 0.86
N VAL A 247 18.60 88.54 0.18
CA VAL A 247 20.04 88.65 -0.03
C VAL A 247 20.38 89.90 -0.81
N THR A 248 19.63 90.34 -1.82
CA THR A 248 19.93 91.61 -2.50
C THR A 248 19.71 92.82 -1.61
N ASN A 249 18.69 92.79 -0.74
CA ASN A 249 18.42 93.84 0.23
C ASN A 249 19.49 93.85 1.34
N GLU A 250 19.80 92.68 1.89
CA GLU A 250 20.89 92.46 2.84
C GLU A 250 22.25 92.73 2.20
N LEU A 251 22.45 92.54 0.89
CA LEU A 251 23.70 92.87 0.19
C LEU A 251 23.80 94.37 -0.06
N ALA A 252 22.70 95.07 -0.29
CA ALA A 252 22.67 96.54 -0.26
C ALA A 252 22.97 97.06 1.15
N GLU A 253 22.45 96.38 2.17
CA GLU A 253 22.75 96.66 3.58
C GLU A 253 24.19 96.25 3.95
N VAL A 254 24.72 95.17 3.37
CA VAL A 254 26.10 94.69 3.48
C VAL A 254 27.03 95.48 2.60
N GLU A 255 26.62 96.20 1.55
CA GLU A 255 27.47 97.19 0.88
C GLU A 255 27.56 98.46 1.74
N ALA A 256 26.44 98.86 2.36
CA ALA A 256 26.44 99.89 3.40
C ALA A 256 27.25 99.47 4.65
N VAL A 257 27.28 98.17 4.97
CA VAL A 257 28.06 97.60 6.08
C VAL A 257 29.45 97.13 5.62
N LYS A 258 29.75 96.93 4.33
CA LYS A 258 31.09 96.67 3.74
C LYS A 258 31.91 97.94 3.75
N SER A 259 31.24 99.09 3.56
CA SER A 259 31.79 100.39 3.96
C SER A 259 32.11 100.49 5.47
N ARG A 260 31.56 99.62 6.33
CA ARG A 260 31.89 99.47 7.76
C ARG A 260 32.77 98.23 8.08
N ILE A 261 32.84 97.23 7.19
CA ILE A 261 33.51 95.93 7.36
C ILE A 261 34.88 95.92 6.66
N GLU A 262 35.18 96.86 5.75
CA GLU A 262 36.57 97.23 5.43
C GLU A 262 37.36 97.72 6.68
N THR A 263 36.67 97.90 7.82
CA THR A 263 37.26 98.18 9.14
C THR A 263 37.27 96.98 10.11
N ILE A 264 36.60 95.85 9.78
CA ILE A 264 36.41 94.70 10.70
C ILE A 264 36.74 93.35 10.02
N LEU A 265 37.37 93.34 8.85
CA LEU A 265 37.89 92.13 8.23
C LEU A 265 39.07 91.57 9.03
N GLY A 266 38.77 90.66 9.96
CA GLY A 266 39.79 89.90 10.68
C GLY A 266 39.18 88.91 11.67
N ILE A 267 38.95 87.68 11.19
CA ILE A 267 38.97 86.44 11.98
C ILE A 267 37.66 86.07 12.73
N VAL A 268 36.68 85.49 12.03
CA VAL A 268 35.86 84.38 12.56
C VAL A 268 35.63 83.36 11.43
N GLY A 269 36.65 82.54 11.17
CA GLY A 269 36.59 81.38 10.26
C GLY A 269 36.71 80.05 11.01
N GLU A 270 36.58 80.06 12.33
CA GLU A 270 36.97 78.94 13.20
C GLU A 270 35.78 78.12 13.72
N GLU A 271 34.61 78.75 13.96
CA GLU A 271 33.45 78.06 14.54
C GLU A 271 32.65 77.22 13.52
N ALA A 272 32.82 77.51 12.22
CA ALA A 272 32.16 76.79 11.14
C ALA A 272 32.70 75.37 10.91
N LEU A 273 33.99 75.15 11.20
CA LEU A 273 34.65 73.86 10.94
C LEU A 273 34.30 72.82 12.01
N VAL A 274 34.36 73.17 13.30
CA VAL A 274 34.00 72.24 14.39
C VAL A 274 32.51 71.87 14.36
N GLY A 275 31.62 72.84 14.05
CA GLY A 275 30.18 72.60 13.93
C GLY A 275 29.80 71.65 12.79
N THR A 276 30.54 71.66 11.67
CA THR A 276 30.25 70.80 10.51
C THR A 276 30.62 69.34 10.79
N TYR A 277 31.76 69.08 11.44
CA TYR A 277 32.17 67.71 11.79
C TYR A 277 31.29 67.12 12.90
N SER A 278 30.93 67.90 13.93
CA SER A 278 30.00 67.46 14.98
C SER A 278 28.61 67.14 14.42
N LYS A 279 28.09 67.97 13.49
CA LYS A 279 26.78 67.76 12.87
C LYS A 279 26.74 66.53 11.94
N ASN A 280 27.87 66.19 11.31
CA ASN A 280 27.98 64.98 10.50
C ASN A 280 28.10 63.72 11.37
N ALA A 281 28.84 63.78 12.49
CA ALA A 281 28.89 62.68 13.47
C ALA A 281 27.49 62.34 14.04
N ASP A 282 26.68 63.35 14.35
CA ASP A 282 25.31 63.15 14.84
C ASP A 282 24.38 62.47 13.82
N LYS A 283 24.59 62.73 12.51
CA LYS A 283 23.82 62.08 11.43
C LYS A 283 24.21 60.62 11.28
N ASP A 284 25.51 60.33 11.27
CA ASP A 284 26.04 58.96 11.17
C ASP A 284 25.65 58.11 12.38
N GLN A 285 25.54 58.71 13.58
CA GLN A 285 25.01 58.04 14.77
C GLN A 285 23.55 57.58 14.59
N ARG A 286 22.69 58.45 14.06
CA ARG A 286 21.27 58.14 13.83
C ARG A 286 21.09 57.08 12.75
N GLU A 287 21.96 57.04 11.75
CA GLU A 287 21.96 56.01 10.71
C GLU A 287 22.45 54.67 11.27
N ALA A 288 23.52 54.68 12.06
CA ALA A 288 24.01 53.50 12.75
C ALA A 288 22.95 52.87 13.68
N ASP A 289 22.20 53.70 14.41
CA ASP A 289 21.15 53.22 15.31
C ASP A 289 19.93 52.66 14.56
N ARG A 290 19.59 53.20 13.39
CA ARG A 290 18.57 52.62 12.50
C ARG A 290 18.97 51.22 12.01
N TRP A 291 20.21 51.06 11.53
CA TRP A 291 20.73 49.76 11.12
C TRP A 291 20.84 48.75 12.27
N ARG A 292 21.13 49.23 13.50
CA ARG A 292 21.15 48.40 14.71
C ARG A 292 19.76 47.86 15.06
N TRP A 293 18.74 48.71 15.00
CA TRP A 293 17.36 48.28 15.25
C TRP A 293 16.88 47.28 14.19
N LEU A 294 17.26 47.47 12.93
CA LEU A 294 16.96 46.52 11.86
C LEU A 294 17.65 45.16 12.08
N ALA A 295 18.93 45.15 12.44
CA ALA A 295 19.67 43.92 12.75
C ALA A 295 19.05 43.18 13.95
N LEU A 296 18.68 43.90 15.01
CA LEU A 296 18.04 43.33 16.19
C LEU A 296 16.67 42.71 15.84
N ALA A 297 15.85 43.40 15.04
CA ALA A 297 14.56 42.88 14.58
C ALA A 297 14.73 41.59 13.75
N ALA A 298 15.72 41.54 12.86
CA ALA A 298 16.02 40.37 12.05
C ALA A 298 16.48 39.17 12.91
N VAL A 299 17.31 39.39 13.93
CA VAL A 299 17.71 38.34 14.89
C VAL A 299 16.51 37.80 15.66
N VAL A 300 15.63 38.68 16.15
CA VAL A 300 14.40 38.28 16.85
C VAL A 300 13.49 37.45 15.93
N ALA A 301 13.37 37.81 14.66
CA ALA A 301 12.61 37.04 13.68
C ALA A 301 13.19 35.63 13.47
N VAL A 302 14.52 35.49 13.37
CA VAL A 302 15.18 34.18 13.25
C VAL A 302 14.92 33.30 14.48
N VAL A 303 15.01 33.89 15.68
CA VAL A 303 14.74 33.16 16.94
C VAL A 303 13.26 32.74 17.03
N ALA A 304 12.33 33.61 16.65
CA ALA A 304 10.90 33.30 16.64
C ALA A 304 10.56 32.16 15.64
N ILE A 305 11.15 32.20 14.44
CA ILE A 305 11.03 31.13 13.45
C ILE A 305 11.60 29.81 14.00
N GLY A 306 12.75 29.86 14.68
CA GLY A 306 13.36 28.70 15.35
C GLY A 306 12.45 28.07 16.41
N ILE A 307 11.89 28.87 17.31
CA ILE A 307 10.97 28.41 18.37
C ILE A 307 9.71 27.80 17.76
N TRP A 308 9.13 28.45 16.76
CA TRP A 308 7.96 27.93 16.04
C TRP A 308 8.25 26.58 15.37
N MET A 309 9.44 26.41 14.76
CA MET A 309 9.86 25.15 14.15
C MET A 309 10.00 24.00 15.17
N VAL A 310 10.55 24.27 16.35
CA VAL A 310 10.69 23.26 17.42
C VAL A 310 9.33 22.79 17.92
N ILE A 311 8.37 23.71 18.11
CA ILE A 311 7.00 23.36 18.53
C ILE A 311 6.28 22.53 17.46
N ALA A 312 6.50 22.82 16.17
CA ALA A 312 5.93 22.06 15.08
C ALA A 312 6.51 20.64 14.97
N ALA A 313 7.80 20.45 15.30
CA ALA A 313 8.50 19.17 15.18
C ALA A 313 8.17 18.13 16.28
N VAL A 314 7.63 18.57 17.43
CA VAL A 314 7.22 17.67 18.54
C VAL A 314 5.88 16.96 18.27
N ARG A 315 5.20 17.28 17.16
CA ARG A 315 3.98 16.59 16.74
C ARG A 315 4.31 15.26 16.03
N PRO A 316 3.62 14.14 16.35
CA PRO A 316 3.88 12.86 15.72
C PRO A 316 3.57 12.91 14.21
N GLY A 317 4.52 12.43 13.38
CA GLY A 317 4.43 12.45 11.92
C GLY A 317 5.37 13.44 11.20
N THR A 318 6.32 14.05 11.91
CA THR A 318 7.23 15.05 11.30
C THR A 318 8.34 14.38 10.49
N GLU A 319 8.35 14.61 9.18
CA GLU A 319 9.41 14.17 8.26
C GLU A 319 10.65 15.09 8.38
N TRP A 320 11.83 14.49 8.59
CA TRP A 320 13.11 15.20 8.73
C TRP A 320 13.50 16.01 7.48
N ASP A 321 13.02 15.61 6.31
CA ASP A 321 13.27 16.32 5.04
C ASP A 321 12.56 17.69 5.01
N LEU A 322 11.37 17.78 5.61
CA LEU A 322 10.62 19.04 5.73
C LEU A 322 11.26 19.99 6.75
N PHE A 323 11.97 19.45 7.75
CA PHE A 323 12.74 20.23 8.72
C PHE A 323 13.97 20.87 8.06
N ALA A 324 14.72 20.10 7.26
CA ALA A 324 15.89 20.58 6.54
C ALA A 324 15.54 21.67 5.49
N ALA A 325 14.45 21.50 4.75
CA ALA A 325 13.98 22.49 3.78
C ALA A 325 13.57 23.82 4.44
N LYS A 326 12.95 23.78 5.63
CA LYS A 326 12.54 24.97 6.38
C LYS A 326 13.70 25.70 7.05
N ALA A 327 14.73 24.97 7.52
CA ALA A 327 15.95 25.58 8.03
C ALA A 327 16.68 26.43 6.97
N LEU A 328 16.58 26.03 5.70
CA LEU A 328 17.15 26.78 4.57
C LEU A 328 16.53 28.17 4.40
N LEU A 329 15.26 28.36 4.81
CA LEU A 329 14.57 29.66 4.75
C LEU A 329 15.08 30.67 5.80
N ALA A 330 15.75 30.22 6.86
CA ALA A 330 16.34 31.11 7.87
C ALA A 330 17.68 31.73 7.42
N LEU A 331 18.36 31.11 6.45
CA LEU A 331 19.69 31.54 5.98
C LEU A 331 19.70 32.95 5.35
N PRO A 332 18.74 33.34 4.48
CA PRO A 332 18.70 34.70 3.93
C PRO A 332 18.43 35.75 5.01
N VAL A 333 17.58 35.43 5.99
CA VAL A 333 17.24 36.35 7.09
C VAL A 333 18.45 36.54 8.02
N ALA A 334 19.17 35.48 8.33
CA ALA A 334 20.43 35.56 9.07
C ALA A 334 21.50 36.35 8.30
N GLY A 335 21.59 36.16 6.97
CA GLY A 335 22.47 36.95 6.11
C GLY A 335 22.15 38.45 6.10
N ALA A 336 20.87 38.81 6.04
CA ALA A 336 20.41 40.20 6.12
C ALA A 336 20.71 40.82 7.51
N ALA A 337 20.53 40.05 8.59
CA ALA A 337 20.88 40.48 9.94
C ALA A 337 22.38 40.76 10.09
N ALA A 338 23.23 39.86 9.56
CA ALA A 338 24.68 40.01 9.58
C ALA A 338 25.14 41.23 8.76
N TYR A 339 24.54 41.45 7.58
CA TYR A 339 24.85 42.61 6.75
C TYR A 339 24.43 43.93 7.43
N ALA A 340 23.22 44.00 8.00
CA ALA A 340 22.75 45.17 8.74
C ALA A 340 23.62 45.48 9.97
N ALA A 341 24.08 44.44 10.70
CA ALA A 341 25.01 44.59 11.81
C ALA A 341 26.37 45.13 11.35
N LYS A 342 26.89 44.63 10.23
CA LYS A 342 28.12 45.14 9.61
C LYS A 342 27.97 46.61 9.22
N GLN A 343 26.88 46.97 8.54
CA GLN A 343 26.63 48.35 8.13
C GLN A 343 26.52 49.30 9.35
N SER A 344 25.84 48.88 10.42
CA SER A 344 25.80 49.63 11.68
C SER A 344 27.20 49.86 12.28
N SER A 345 28.09 48.86 12.18
CA SER A 345 29.46 48.97 12.67
C SER A 345 30.32 49.95 11.85
N GLU A 346 30.11 50.01 10.54
CA GLU A 346 30.81 50.93 9.63
C GLU A 346 30.41 52.38 9.91
N HIS A 347 29.11 52.68 10.07
CA HIS A 347 28.65 54.02 10.45
C HIS A 347 29.14 54.44 11.84
N ARG A 348 29.26 53.51 12.81
CA ARG A 348 29.86 53.80 14.14
C ARG A 348 31.35 54.09 14.07
N TYR A 349 32.06 53.52 13.11
CA TYR A 349 33.46 53.84 12.88
C TYR A 349 33.60 55.25 12.31
N ALA A 350 32.80 55.60 11.29
CA ALA A 350 32.75 56.95 10.72
C ALA A 350 32.39 58.03 11.76
N GLN A 351 31.39 57.74 12.61
CA GLN A 351 30.99 58.61 13.72
C GLN A 351 32.17 58.89 14.67
N ARG A 352 32.84 57.84 15.18
CA ARG A 352 33.94 57.99 16.15
C ARG A 352 35.11 58.76 15.57
N GLU A 353 35.40 58.57 14.29
CA GLU A 353 36.47 59.31 13.61
C GLU A 353 36.12 60.80 13.45
N ALA A 354 34.90 61.11 13.04
CA ALA A 354 34.42 62.49 12.93
C ALA A 354 34.39 63.20 14.29
N GLU A 355 33.99 62.49 15.35
CA GLU A 355 34.01 62.98 16.73
C GLU A 355 35.45 63.19 17.23
N HIS A 356 36.37 62.28 16.93
CA HIS A 356 37.80 62.44 17.25
C HIS A 356 38.42 63.65 16.55
N ILE A 357 38.12 63.88 15.27
CA ILE A 357 38.58 65.06 14.52
C ILE A 357 37.98 66.34 15.11
N ALA A 358 36.68 66.34 15.44
CA ALA A 358 36.02 67.48 16.06
C ALA A 358 36.64 67.81 17.43
N LEU A 359 36.92 66.80 18.26
CA LEU A 359 37.59 66.96 19.55
C LEU A 359 39.04 67.41 19.41
N GLN A 360 39.79 66.92 18.43
CA GLN A 360 41.16 67.35 18.16
C GLN A 360 41.21 68.82 17.69
N LEU A 361 40.28 69.23 16.82
CA LEU A 361 40.15 70.63 16.40
C LEU A 361 39.72 71.53 17.56
N ALA A 362 38.77 71.08 18.40
CA ALA A 362 38.35 71.82 19.59
C ALA A 362 39.47 71.93 20.64
N ALA A 363 40.29 70.88 20.79
CA ALA A 363 41.43 70.84 21.70
C ALA A 363 42.66 71.58 21.18
N LEU A 364 42.71 71.95 19.90
CA LEU A 364 43.80 72.74 19.30
C LEU A 364 43.68 74.23 19.68
N LYS A 365 42.45 74.70 19.96
CA LYS A 365 42.13 76.10 20.30
C LYS A 365 42.92 76.66 21.50
N PRO A 366 43.08 75.96 22.63
CA PRO A 366 43.91 76.43 23.74
C PRO A 366 45.40 76.54 23.38
N TYR A 367 45.93 75.61 22.58
CA TYR A 367 47.35 75.57 22.21
C TYR A 367 47.73 76.64 21.18
N LEU A 368 46.83 77.00 20.25
CA LEU A 368 47.08 78.08 19.29
C LEU A 368 47.02 79.47 19.93
N ASN A 369 46.21 79.63 20.98
CA ASN A 369 46.08 80.90 21.71
C ASN A 369 47.29 81.22 22.61
N ASP A 370 48.06 80.22 23.01
CA ASP A 370 49.24 80.39 23.89
C ASP A 370 50.54 80.76 23.13
N LEU A 371 50.51 80.78 21.80
CA LEU A 371 51.67 81.09 20.96
C LEU A 371 51.68 82.59 20.57
N GLU A 372 52.61 83.41 21.07
CA GLU A 372 52.66 84.86 20.79
C GLU A 372 53.10 85.19 19.34
N GLN A 373 53.84 84.30 18.67
CA GLN A 373 54.36 84.54 17.30
C GLN A 373 53.46 83.90 16.23
N ALA A 374 52.99 84.69 15.27
CA ALA A 374 52.09 84.26 14.20
C ALA A 374 52.70 83.22 13.25
N THR A 375 54.01 83.32 12.98
CA THR A 375 54.76 82.39 12.13
C THR A 375 54.78 80.96 12.68
N ASP A 376 54.81 80.80 14.00
CA ASP A 376 54.82 79.48 14.63
C ASP A 376 53.43 78.83 14.61
N ARG A 377 52.36 79.62 14.71
CA ARG A 377 50.98 79.13 14.57
C ARG A 377 50.72 78.58 13.17
N ASP A 378 51.12 79.32 12.14
CA ASP A 378 50.92 78.93 10.74
C ASP A 378 51.68 77.65 10.38
N ARG A 379 52.91 77.50 10.89
CA ARG A 379 53.69 76.28 10.74
C ARG A 379 53.04 75.08 11.44
N LEU A 380 52.56 75.26 12.67
CA LEU A 380 51.90 74.20 13.44
C LEU A 380 50.58 73.77 12.78
N LEU A 381 49.80 74.73 12.28
CA LEU A 381 48.59 74.47 11.49
C LEU A 381 48.90 73.71 10.20
N GLY A 382 50.00 74.04 9.51
CA GLY A 382 50.47 73.32 8.34
C GLY A 382 50.86 71.86 8.63
N GLU A 383 51.61 71.61 9.70
CA GLU A 383 51.98 70.25 10.12
C GLU A 383 50.75 69.42 10.54
N ILE A 384 49.79 70.02 11.26
CA ILE A 384 48.55 69.36 11.68
C ILE A 384 47.63 69.08 10.49
N ALA A 385 47.45 70.04 9.58
CA ALA A 385 46.65 69.85 8.38
C ALA A 385 47.21 68.71 7.52
N HIS A 386 48.54 68.63 7.38
CA HIS A 386 49.17 67.53 6.66
C HIS A 386 48.97 66.17 7.37
N ARG A 387 48.94 66.14 8.70
CA ARG A 387 48.75 64.91 9.48
C ARG A 387 47.28 64.45 9.54
N LEU A 388 46.32 65.36 9.65
CA LEU A 388 44.88 65.08 9.69
C LEU A 388 44.32 64.72 8.30
N PHE A 389 44.73 65.46 7.26
CA PHE A 389 44.12 65.37 5.93
C PHE A 389 45.01 64.66 4.89
N GLY A 390 46.28 64.39 5.20
CA GLY A 390 47.24 63.80 4.27
C GLY A 390 47.42 62.28 4.35
N GLN A 391 46.77 61.58 5.29
CA GLN A 391 46.86 60.11 5.35
C GLN A 391 45.76 59.44 4.50
N PRO A 392 46.10 58.51 3.59
CA PRO A 392 45.11 57.75 2.84
C PRO A 392 44.26 56.91 3.79
N ARG A 393 42.93 56.88 3.55
CA ARG A 393 41.94 56.13 4.33
C ARG A 393 42.39 54.68 4.52
N ARG A 394 42.83 54.31 5.72
CA ARG A 394 42.96 52.90 6.11
C ARG A 394 41.59 52.41 6.57
N TYR A 395 40.90 51.69 5.71
CA TYR A 395 39.77 50.87 6.12
C TYR A 395 40.30 49.74 7.03
N PRO A 396 39.86 49.62 8.29
CA PRO A 396 40.14 48.45 9.09
C PRO A 396 39.33 47.29 8.51
N GLY A 397 39.96 46.54 7.60
CA GLY A 397 39.34 45.43 6.88
C GLY A 397 40.18 44.92 5.72
N GLU A 398 41.16 45.68 5.24
CA GLU A 398 41.90 45.31 4.02
C GLU A 398 43.03 44.29 4.25
N ASN A 399 43.48 44.06 5.49
CA ASN A 399 44.55 43.09 5.81
C ASN A 399 44.24 42.20 7.03
N ALA A 400 42.98 41.89 7.29
CA ALA A 400 42.65 40.74 8.12
C ALA A 400 42.29 39.61 7.16
N THR A 401 43.22 38.68 6.90
CA THR A 401 42.78 37.31 6.64
C THR A 401 41.80 36.98 7.76
N PRO A 402 40.58 36.52 7.46
CA PRO A 402 39.67 36.09 8.51
C PRO A 402 40.35 34.89 9.19
N GLU A 403 41.06 35.14 10.29
CA GLU A 403 41.12 34.16 11.36
C GLU A 403 39.67 34.01 11.79
N PHE A 404 39.04 32.97 11.24
CA PHE A 404 37.79 32.43 11.73
C PHE A 404 38.07 32.02 13.18
N GLY A 405 37.99 32.98 14.10
CA GLY A 405 37.90 32.69 15.52
C GLY A 405 36.70 31.78 15.72
N ASP A 406 36.95 30.65 16.36
CA ASP A 406 36.04 29.54 16.64
C ASP A 406 34.74 29.98 17.34
N GLY A 407 33.84 30.59 16.58
CA GLY A 407 32.44 30.82 16.92
C GLY A 407 31.57 29.71 16.30
N PRO A 408 30.55 29.20 17.02
CA PRO A 408 29.75 28.09 16.53
C PRO A 408 28.90 28.54 15.34
N GLY A 409 29.23 28.07 14.14
CA GLY A 409 28.40 28.27 12.94
C GLY A 409 29.07 28.96 11.75
N THR A 410 30.35 28.69 11.47
CA THR A 410 30.96 29.15 10.21
C THR A 410 30.50 28.28 9.03
N LEU A 411 30.35 28.90 7.85
CA LEU A 411 29.87 28.28 6.61
C LEU A 411 30.69 27.04 6.20
N ASN A 412 31.96 26.98 6.61
CA ASN A 412 32.85 25.84 6.40
C ASN A 412 32.52 24.64 7.31
N GLN A 413 32.10 24.88 8.56
CA GLN A 413 31.61 23.81 9.45
C GLN A 413 30.24 23.29 8.99
N VAL A 414 29.38 24.17 8.47
CA VAL A 414 28.09 23.81 7.86
C VAL A 414 28.30 22.98 6.59
N MET A 415 29.25 23.37 5.73
CA MET A 415 29.61 22.60 4.54
C MET A 415 30.27 21.25 4.90
N ALA A 416 31.09 21.20 5.95
CA ALA A 416 31.67 19.95 6.45
C ALA A 416 30.60 18.99 7.01
N LEU A 417 29.60 19.52 7.75
CA LEU A 417 28.45 18.74 8.23
C LEU A 417 27.55 18.25 7.10
N LEU A 418 27.29 19.08 6.08
CA LEU A 418 26.55 18.69 4.88
C LEU A 418 27.28 17.60 4.08
N GLN A 419 28.61 17.66 3.99
CA GLN A 419 29.42 16.62 3.35
C GLN A 419 29.50 15.32 4.17
N GLN A 420 29.47 15.39 5.49
CA GLN A 420 29.38 14.18 6.35
C GLN A 420 28.00 13.53 6.30
N LEU A 421 26.92 14.32 6.28
CA LEU A 421 25.55 13.80 6.11
C LEU A 421 25.32 13.16 4.73
N ALA A 422 25.94 13.71 3.67
CA ALA A 422 25.90 13.11 2.34
C ALA A 422 26.59 11.73 2.26
N LYS A 423 27.56 11.45 3.14
CA LYS A 423 28.28 10.15 3.18
C LYS A 423 27.55 9.07 3.98
N ILE A 424 26.55 9.42 4.79
CA ILE A 424 25.76 8.46 5.61
C ILE A 424 24.63 7.80 4.77
N LYS A 425 24.43 8.22 3.52
CA LYS A 425 23.47 7.65 2.56
C LYS A 425 24.13 6.85 1.41
N ALA A 426 25.34 6.34 1.62
CA ALA A 426 25.99 5.36 0.74
C ALA A 426 26.17 4.02 1.45
#